data_AF-A0AAU9YPA6-F1
#
_entry.id   AF-A0AAU9YPA6-F1
#
_cell.length_a   1.000
_cell.length_b   1.000
_cell.length_c   1.000
_cell.angle_alpha   90.00
_cell.angle_beta   90.00
_cell.angle_gamma   90.00
#
_symmetry.space_group_name_H-M   'P 1'
#
loop_
_entity.id
_entity.type
_entity.pdbx_description
1 polymer ?
#
loop_
_entity_poly.entity_id
_entity_poly.type
_entity_poly.pdbx_seq_one_letter_code
_entity_poly.pdbx_strand_id
1 'polypeptide(L)'
;MVHRHIKNIETFAMNICEHFLSSFNHVTRAHVYVEEVPWKRLEKNGVKHVHAFIHTPTGTHFCEVEQMRSAPAVIYSGIKDLKVLKTTQSGFEGFIKDQFTTLPEVKDRCFATKVYCKWRYQRGDADFEATWGTIRDIVLKKFAGPSDRGEYSPSVQKTLYDIQVLSLSQVPEKSRKWKNLFNLKTQAAATVLRFC
;
A
#
# COMPACT_ATOMS: atom_id res chain seq x y z
N MET A 1 -31.60 1.22 -12.45
CA MET A 1 -30.27 1.27 -11.79
C MET A 1 -30.20 2.57 -10.99
N VAL A 2 -30.28 2.48 -9.67
CA VAL A 2 -29.97 3.64 -8.81
C VAL A 2 -28.46 3.83 -8.89
N HIS A 3 -28.01 4.99 -9.39
CA HIS A 3 -26.60 5.35 -9.39
C HIS A 3 -26.19 5.56 -7.92
N ARG A 4 -25.90 4.48 -7.19
CA ARG A 4 -25.35 4.59 -5.83
C ARG A 4 -24.00 5.28 -5.99
N HIS A 5 -23.85 6.46 -5.39
CA HIS A 5 -22.57 7.14 -5.31
C HIS A 5 -21.53 6.17 -4.73
N ILE A 6 -20.46 5.92 -5.48
CA ILE A 6 -19.33 5.14 -4.99
C ILE A 6 -18.63 5.99 -3.94
N LYS A 7 -18.79 5.63 -2.66
CA LYS A 7 -18.15 6.34 -1.55
C LYS A 7 -16.67 5.99 -1.43
N ASN A 8 -16.33 4.71 -1.63
CA ASN A 8 -14.97 4.17 -1.71
C ASN A 8 -15.01 2.85 -2.50
N ILE A 9 -13.84 2.39 -2.96
CA ILE A 9 -13.72 1.23 -3.83
C ILE A 9 -14.07 -0.09 -3.13
N GLU A 10 -13.85 -0.20 -1.82
CA GLU A 10 -14.17 -1.38 -1.00
C GLU A 10 -15.68 -1.60 -0.89
N THR A 11 -16.42 -0.54 -0.60
CA THR A 11 -17.89 -0.60 -0.55
C THR A 11 -18.46 -0.94 -1.90
N PHE A 12 -17.87 -0.41 -2.98
CA PHE A 12 -18.25 -0.79 -4.33
C PHE A 12 -18.00 -2.28 -4.61
N ALA A 13 -16.83 -2.80 -4.25
CA ALA A 13 -16.52 -4.22 -4.40
C ALA A 13 -17.43 -5.13 -3.55
N MET A 14 -17.74 -4.74 -2.32
CA MET A 14 -18.70 -5.44 -1.46
C MET A 14 -20.10 -5.50 -2.09
N ASN A 15 -20.60 -4.37 -2.61
CA ASN A 15 -21.90 -4.32 -3.27
C ASN A 15 -21.96 -5.25 -4.50
N ILE A 16 -20.87 -5.38 -5.26
CA ILE A 16 -20.79 -6.32 -6.39
C ILE A 16 -20.82 -7.77 -5.90
N CYS A 17 -20.04 -8.12 -4.87
CA CYS A 17 -20.07 -9.44 -4.27
C CYS A 17 -21.48 -9.82 -3.78
N GLU A 18 -22.13 -8.90 -3.06
CA GLU A 18 -23.50 -9.07 -2.56
C GLU A 18 -24.50 -9.25 -3.71
N HIS A 19 -24.38 -8.47 -4.79
CA HIS A 19 -25.27 -8.58 -5.94
C HIS A 19 -25.24 -9.98 -6.56
N PHE A 20 -24.06 -10.54 -6.84
CA PHE A 20 -23.96 -11.87 -7.45
C PHE A 20 -24.44 -12.98 -6.51
N LEU A 21 -24.10 -12.91 -5.23
CA LEU A 21 -24.51 -13.92 -4.25
C LEU A 21 -26.01 -13.87 -3.95
N SER A 22 -26.63 -12.70 -3.94
CA SER A 22 -28.08 -12.55 -3.71
C SER A 22 -28.93 -12.85 -4.95
N SER A 23 -28.44 -12.54 -6.15
CA SER A 23 -29.22 -12.68 -7.39
C SER A 23 -29.22 -14.09 -7.97
N PHE A 24 -28.19 -14.90 -7.70
CA PHE A 24 -27.99 -16.18 -8.36
C PHE A 24 -27.69 -17.32 -7.37
N ASN A 25 -28.68 -18.16 -7.07
CA ASN A 25 -28.55 -19.23 -6.07
C ASN A 25 -27.40 -20.22 -6.33
N HIS A 26 -27.02 -20.43 -7.59
CA HIS A 26 -25.93 -21.35 -7.97
C HIS A 26 -24.53 -20.74 -7.79
N VAL A 27 -24.41 -19.42 -7.59
CA VAL A 27 -23.12 -18.77 -7.35
C VAL A 27 -22.70 -19.02 -5.89
N THR A 28 -21.57 -19.67 -5.69
CA THR A 28 -21.07 -20.01 -4.33
C THR A 28 -20.01 -19.05 -3.82
N ARG A 29 -19.40 -18.26 -4.71
CA ARG A 29 -18.32 -17.33 -4.40
C ARG A 29 -18.29 -16.17 -5.37
N ALA A 30 -18.05 -14.97 -4.85
CA ALA A 30 -17.74 -13.77 -5.62
C ALA A 30 -16.37 -13.23 -5.19
N HIS A 31 -15.58 -12.77 -6.17
CA HIS A 31 -14.28 -12.15 -5.94
C HIS A 31 -14.15 -10.94 -6.85
N VAL A 32 -13.91 -9.77 -6.27
CA VAL A 32 -13.90 -8.49 -6.96
C VAL A 32 -12.61 -7.76 -6.63
N TYR A 33 -11.86 -7.38 -7.67
CA TYR A 33 -10.68 -6.53 -7.58
C TYR A 33 -11.00 -5.17 -8.18
N VAL A 34 -10.67 -4.09 -7.47
CA VAL A 34 -10.89 -2.71 -7.93
C VAL A 34 -9.62 -1.91 -7.75
N GLU A 35 -9.31 -1.07 -8.73
CA GLU A 35 -8.21 -0.11 -8.69
C GLU A 35 -8.77 1.28 -8.97
N GLU A 36 -8.43 2.23 -8.10
CA GLU A 36 -8.83 3.61 -8.27
C GLU A 36 -7.83 4.35 -9.15
N VAL A 37 -8.32 5.00 -10.21
CA VAL A 37 -7.48 5.90 -11.01
C VAL A 37 -7.14 7.14 -10.17
N PRO A 38 -5.86 7.50 -9.95
CA PRO A 38 -5.45 8.50 -8.97
C PRO A 38 -5.62 9.94 -9.48
N TRP A 39 -6.88 10.34 -9.67
CA TRP A 39 -7.26 11.72 -9.99
C TRP A 39 -7.21 12.58 -8.73
N LYS A 40 -6.40 13.63 -8.75
CA LYS A 40 -6.40 14.67 -7.71
C LYS A 40 -7.10 15.91 -8.24
N ARG A 41 -7.94 16.53 -7.42
CA ARG A 41 -8.55 17.84 -7.77
C ARG A 41 -7.45 18.87 -8.00
N LEU A 42 -7.53 19.60 -9.11
CA LEU A 42 -6.56 20.65 -9.42
C LEU A 42 -6.64 21.73 -8.34
N GLU A 43 -5.49 22.16 -7.83
CA GLU A 43 -5.39 23.15 -6.74
C GLU A 43 -4.31 24.17 -7.08
N LYS A 44 -4.63 25.47 -6.90
CA LYS A 44 -3.69 26.58 -7.11
C LYS A 44 -3.87 27.60 -5.98
N ASN A 45 -2.78 27.97 -5.30
CA ASN A 45 -2.80 28.90 -4.17
C ASN A 45 -3.81 28.51 -3.07
N GLY A 46 -3.94 27.21 -2.77
CA GLY A 46 -4.89 26.68 -1.79
C GLY A 46 -6.35 26.60 -2.28
N VAL A 47 -6.66 27.09 -3.48
CA VAL A 47 -8.02 27.06 -4.06
C VAL A 47 -8.17 25.84 -4.96
N LYS A 48 -9.14 24.99 -4.63
CA LYS A 48 -9.47 23.77 -5.40
C LYS A 48 -10.41 24.10 -6.55
N HIS A 49 -10.11 23.61 -7.75
CA HIS A 49 -10.96 23.78 -8.92
C HIS A 49 -12.26 22.98 -8.78
N VAL A 50 -13.39 23.54 -9.22
CA VAL A 50 -14.72 22.93 -9.00
C VAL A 50 -14.95 21.66 -9.84
N HIS A 51 -14.31 21.54 -11.00
CA HIS A 51 -14.49 20.40 -11.92
C HIS A 51 -13.23 19.95 -12.68
N ALA A 52 -12.03 20.43 -12.31
CA ALA A 52 -10.79 20.04 -13.01
C ALA A 52 -9.93 19.14 -12.12
N PHE A 53 -9.30 18.16 -12.75
CA PHE A 53 -8.52 17.11 -12.09
C PHE A 53 -7.19 16.90 -12.84
N ILE A 54 -6.17 16.46 -12.11
CA ILE A 54 -4.86 16.09 -12.63
C ILE A 54 -4.53 14.66 -12.20
N HIS A 55 -4.04 13.85 -13.13
CA HIS A 55 -3.62 12.49 -12.86
C HIS A 55 -2.32 12.50 -12.05
N THR A 56 -2.34 11.98 -10.81
CA THR A 56 -1.25 12.10 -9.84
C THR A 56 -0.89 10.73 -9.21
N PRO A 57 -0.08 9.90 -9.89
CA PRO A 57 0.21 8.53 -9.45
C PRO A 57 1.24 8.46 -8.31
N THR A 58 0.90 9.03 -7.15
CA THR A 58 1.76 9.05 -5.95
C THR A 58 1.35 7.97 -4.94
N GLY A 59 1.07 6.78 -5.47
CA GLY A 59 0.44 5.64 -4.79
C GLY A 59 -1.01 5.46 -5.24
N THR A 60 -1.31 4.28 -5.76
CA THR A 60 -2.63 3.90 -6.28
C THR A 60 -3.37 3.07 -5.25
N HIS A 61 -4.60 3.49 -4.91
CA HIS A 61 -5.50 2.73 -4.05
C HIS A 61 -6.09 1.55 -4.83
N PHE A 62 -5.99 0.34 -4.28
CA PHE A 62 -6.69 -0.83 -4.80
C PHE A 62 -7.34 -1.61 -3.65
N CYS A 63 -8.38 -2.36 -3.96
CA CYS A 63 -9.00 -3.29 -3.03
C CYS A 63 -9.31 -4.65 -3.68
N GLU A 64 -9.47 -5.64 -2.82
CA GLU A 64 -9.89 -6.99 -3.17
C GLU A 64 -10.92 -7.46 -2.15
N VAL A 65 -12.09 -7.86 -2.61
CA VAL A 65 -13.15 -8.42 -1.78
C VAL A 65 -13.48 -9.81 -2.26
N GLU A 66 -13.39 -10.79 -1.37
CA GLU A 66 -13.83 -12.16 -1.61
C GLU A 66 -14.97 -12.50 -0.65
N GLN A 67 -16.05 -13.08 -1.15
CA GLN A 67 -17.16 -13.54 -0.32
C GLN A 67 -17.63 -14.91 -0.79
N MET A 68 -17.67 -15.86 0.15
CA MET A 68 -18.36 -17.14 -0.04
C MET A 68 -19.83 -16.99 0.36
N ARG A 69 -20.73 -17.73 -0.28
CA ARG A 69 -22.16 -17.76 0.07
C ARG A 69 -22.31 -18.11 1.56
N SER A 70 -23.17 -17.37 2.25
CA SER A 70 -23.44 -17.54 3.68
C SER A 70 -22.23 -17.31 4.60
N ALA A 71 -21.16 -16.66 4.11
CA ALA A 71 -20.02 -16.25 4.90
C ALA A 71 -19.82 -14.72 4.84
N PRO A 72 -19.19 -14.11 5.87
CA PRO A 72 -18.78 -12.71 5.82
C PRO A 72 -17.78 -12.46 4.68
N ALA A 73 -17.82 -11.25 4.11
CA ALA A 73 -16.83 -10.83 3.13
C ALA A 73 -15.43 -10.68 3.77
N VAL A 74 -14.42 -11.07 3.01
CA VAL A 74 -13.01 -10.83 3.31
C VAL A 74 -12.56 -9.63 2.48
N ILE A 75 -12.13 -8.57 3.15
CA ILE A 75 -11.80 -7.29 2.51
C ILE A 75 -10.32 -7.01 2.68
N TYR A 76 -9.68 -6.71 1.55
CA TYR A 76 -8.33 -6.20 1.49
C TYR A 76 -8.30 -4.84 0.82
N SER A 77 -7.43 -3.96 1.31
CA SER A 77 -7.03 -2.74 0.60
C SER A 77 -5.52 -2.70 0.47
N GLY A 78 -5.03 -1.81 -0.38
CA GLY A 78 -3.62 -1.73 -0.65
C GLY A 78 -3.17 -0.47 -1.36
N ILE A 79 -1.86 -0.28 -1.36
CA ILE A 79 -1.16 0.73 -2.14
C ILE A 79 -0.29 -0.02 -3.14
N LYS A 80 -0.37 0.35 -4.40
CA LYS A 80 0.60 -0.06 -5.42
C LYS A 80 1.10 1.15 -6.18
N ASP A 81 2.10 0.95 -7.04
CA ASP A 81 2.64 1.99 -7.91
C ASP A 81 3.22 3.23 -7.19
N LEU A 82 3.44 3.16 -5.87
CA LEU A 82 4.10 4.22 -5.10
C LEU A 82 5.62 4.13 -5.30
N LYS A 83 6.18 5.01 -6.12
CA LYS A 83 7.61 5.09 -6.39
C LYS A 83 8.27 6.06 -5.43
N VAL A 84 9.31 5.61 -4.72
CA VAL A 84 10.08 6.42 -3.78
C VAL A 84 11.57 6.16 -3.96
N LEU A 85 12.38 7.19 -3.72
CA LEU A 85 13.84 7.14 -3.79
C LEU A 85 14.42 8.03 -2.69
N LYS A 86 15.46 7.54 -2.03
CA LYS A 86 16.39 8.37 -1.25
C LYS A 86 17.82 8.11 -1.72
N THR A 87 18.63 9.16 -1.76
CA THR A 87 19.98 9.13 -2.36
C THR A 87 21.07 8.67 -1.39
N THR A 88 20.77 8.66 -0.09
CA THR A 88 21.68 8.30 1.01
C THR A 88 20.87 7.69 2.17
N GLN A 89 21.49 7.54 3.35
CA GLN A 89 20.88 6.98 4.56
C GLN A 89 20.37 5.55 4.34
N SER A 90 21.06 4.79 3.50
CA SER A 90 20.84 3.36 3.31
C SER A 90 22.17 2.65 3.15
N GLY A 91 22.39 1.61 3.96
CA GLY A 91 23.52 0.71 3.79
C GLY A 91 23.06 -0.71 3.53
N PHE A 92 24.03 -1.57 3.28
CA PHE A 92 23.89 -3.02 3.26
C PHE A 92 25.24 -3.66 3.55
N GLU A 93 25.40 -4.13 4.78
CA GLU A 93 26.62 -4.73 5.32
C GLU A 93 26.26 -5.86 6.30
N GLY A 94 27.23 -6.70 6.64
CA GLY A 94 27.06 -7.81 7.57
C GLY A 94 26.28 -9.01 7.01
N PHE A 95 26.12 -9.10 5.68
CA PHE A 95 25.50 -10.27 5.04
C PHE A 95 26.48 -11.44 4.93
N ILE A 96 25.93 -12.65 4.84
CA ILE A 96 26.69 -13.89 4.66
C ILE A 96 27.47 -13.80 3.35
N LYS A 97 28.76 -14.10 3.40
CA LYS A 97 29.63 -14.18 2.23
C LYS A 97 29.98 -15.65 1.99
N ASP A 98 29.66 -16.13 0.80
CA ASP A 98 30.00 -17.47 0.31
C ASP A 98 30.77 -17.37 -1.01
N GLN A 99 31.07 -18.53 -1.61
CA GLN A 99 31.78 -18.64 -2.89
C GLN A 99 31.05 -17.98 -4.08
N PHE A 100 29.79 -17.60 -3.93
CA PHE A 100 28.99 -16.91 -4.97
C PHE A 100 28.82 -15.42 -4.68
N THR A 101 29.34 -14.93 -3.56
CA THR A 101 29.13 -13.55 -3.12
C THR A 101 30.16 -12.61 -3.76
N THR A 102 29.71 -11.85 -4.76
CA THR A 102 30.51 -10.80 -5.42
C THR A 102 30.13 -9.38 -4.99
N LEU A 103 29.03 -9.23 -4.26
CA LEU A 103 28.51 -7.93 -3.84
C LEU A 103 29.39 -7.33 -2.73
N PRO A 104 29.95 -6.11 -2.92
CA PRO A 104 30.66 -5.43 -1.85
C PRO A 104 29.67 -4.89 -0.81
N GLU A 105 30.12 -4.82 0.44
CA GLU A 105 29.40 -4.12 1.50
C GLU A 105 29.45 -2.61 1.26
N VAL A 106 28.35 -1.92 1.57
CA VAL A 106 28.24 -0.47 1.42
C VAL A 106 27.59 0.13 2.65
N LYS A 107 28.19 1.19 3.19
CA LYS A 107 27.62 1.96 4.30
C LYS A 107 26.66 3.06 3.82
N ASP A 108 26.78 3.46 2.57
CA ASP A 108 25.86 4.39 1.95
C ASP A 108 25.59 4.01 0.48
N ARG A 109 24.33 4.12 0.08
CA ARG A 109 23.84 3.86 -1.28
C ARG A 109 22.48 4.51 -1.49
N CYS A 110 22.12 4.71 -2.75
CA CYS A 110 20.74 5.00 -3.12
C CYS A 110 19.82 3.83 -2.76
N PHE A 111 18.61 4.16 -2.29
CA PHE A 111 17.52 3.21 -2.12
C PHE A 111 16.30 3.70 -2.89
N ALA A 112 16.01 3.02 -4.00
CA ALA A 112 14.81 3.25 -4.81
C ALA A 112 13.91 2.02 -4.76
N THR A 113 12.60 2.24 -4.65
CA THR A 113 11.63 1.15 -4.69
C THR A 113 10.29 1.59 -5.23
N LYS A 114 9.58 0.62 -5.83
CA LYS A 114 8.14 0.68 -6.07
C LYS A 114 7.44 -0.11 -4.97
N VAL A 115 6.70 0.59 -4.11
CA VAL A 115 6.01 -0.02 -2.98
C VAL A 115 4.72 -0.70 -3.45
N TYR A 116 4.55 -1.94 -3.01
CA TYR A 116 3.28 -2.64 -3.00
C TYR A 116 2.98 -3.05 -1.55
N CYS A 117 1.84 -2.65 -1.01
CA CYS A 117 1.31 -3.18 0.24
C CYS A 117 -0.14 -3.58 0.08
N LYS A 118 -0.51 -4.65 0.75
CA LYS A 118 -1.89 -5.16 0.85
C LYS A 118 -2.13 -5.49 2.31
N TRP A 119 -3.27 -5.11 2.87
CA TRP A 119 -3.67 -5.45 4.24
C TRP A 119 -5.12 -5.93 4.26
N ARG A 120 -5.46 -6.71 5.29
CA ARG A 120 -6.80 -7.26 5.50
C ARG A 120 -7.47 -6.58 6.68
N TYR A 121 -8.75 -6.25 6.54
CA TYR A 121 -9.58 -5.75 7.65
C TYR A 121 -10.14 -6.87 8.51
N GLN A 122 -10.41 -6.58 9.79
CA GLN A 122 -11.19 -7.48 10.65
C GLN A 122 -12.70 -7.34 10.43
N ARG A 123 -13.17 -6.14 10.12
CA ARG A 123 -14.59 -5.79 10.01
C ARG A 123 -14.84 -4.98 8.73
N GLY A 124 -16.07 -5.01 8.23
CA GLY A 124 -16.47 -4.34 7.00
C GLY A 124 -16.93 -2.90 7.15
N ASP A 125 -16.92 -2.35 8.37
CA ASP A 125 -17.37 -1.00 8.73
C ASP A 125 -16.22 0.00 8.96
N ALA A 126 -15.00 -0.38 8.54
CA ALA A 126 -13.80 0.44 8.67
C ALA A 126 -13.87 1.75 7.87
N ASP A 127 -13.16 2.79 8.34
CA ASP A 127 -12.86 3.96 7.50
C ASP A 127 -11.73 3.64 6.54
N PHE A 128 -12.10 3.10 5.37
CA PHE A 128 -11.17 2.62 4.35
C PHE A 128 -10.23 3.73 3.84
N GLU A 129 -10.77 4.91 3.54
CA GLU A 129 -10.01 6.06 3.03
C GLU A 129 -9.02 6.59 4.08
N ALA A 130 -9.48 6.80 5.32
CA ALA A 130 -8.60 7.25 6.40
C ALA A 130 -7.51 6.21 6.70
N THR A 131 -7.84 4.92 6.64
CA THR A 131 -6.88 3.83 6.82
C THR A 131 -5.83 3.82 5.71
N TRP A 132 -6.25 3.96 4.45
CA TRP A 132 -5.34 4.03 3.31
C TRP A 132 -4.37 5.20 3.43
N GLY A 133 -4.89 6.39 3.74
CA GLY A 133 -4.09 7.60 3.98
C GLY A 133 -3.06 7.40 5.10
N THR A 134 -3.50 6.87 6.24
CA THR A 134 -2.62 6.58 7.39
C THR A 134 -1.48 5.63 7.03
N ILE A 135 -1.77 4.54 6.31
CA ILE A 135 -0.74 3.56 5.93
C ILE A 135 0.22 4.16 4.92
N ARG A 136 -0.28 4.94 3.96
CA ARG A 136 0.56 5.65 2.99
C ARG A 136 1.54 6.59 3.70
N ASP A 137 1.06 7.35 4.68
CA ASP A 137 1.89 8.27 5.44
C ASP A 137 2.92 7.53 6.32
N ILE A 138 2.55 6.40 6.93
CA ILE A 138 3.49 5.54 7.66
C ILE A 138 4.59 5.02 6.73
N VAL A 139 4.23 4.54 5.53
CA VAL A 139 5.20 4.06 4.53
C VAL A 139 6.19 5.17 4.17
N LEU A 140 5.70 6.36 3.83
CA LEU A 140 6.54 7.49 3.45
C LEU A 140 7.42 7.94 4.61
N LYS A 141 6.85 8.04 5.81
CA LYS A 141 7.57 8.43 7.03
C LYS A 141 8.71 7.47 7.34
N LYS A 142 8.46 6.17 7.31
CA LYS A 142 9.48 5.15 7.63
C LYS A 142 10.51 4.94 6.53
N PHE A 143 10.16 5.27 5.29
CA PHE A 143 11.12 5.27 4.19
C PHE A 143 12.08 6.45 4.29
N ALA A 144 11.55 7.67 4.47
CA ALA A 144 12.31 8.91 4.42
C ALA A 144 12.99 9.28 5.75
N GLY A 145 12.29 9.08 6.88
CA GLY A 145 12.69 9.65 8.16
C GLY A 145 12.37 11.14 8.29
N PRO A 146 12.92 11.84 9.30
CA PRO A 146 12.79 13.29 9.45
C PRO A 146 13.34 14.05 8.23
N SER A 147 12.61 15.07 7.74
CA SER A 147 12.96 15.79 6.50
C SER A 147 14.30 16.54 6.53
N ASP A 148 14.80 16.86 7.73
CA ASP A 148 16.03 17.61 7.98
C ASP A 148 17.30 16.73 7.94
N ARG A 149 17.19 15.44 8.27
CA ARG A 149 18.35 14.54 8.45
C ARG A 149 18.18 13.11 7.92
N GLY A 150 16.97 12.75 7.52
CA GLY A 150 16.60 11.38 7.15
C GLY A 150 16.74 10.37 8.30
N GLU A 151 16.56 9.10 7.98
CA GLU A 151 16.75 7.97 8.91
C GLU A 151 17.54 6.86 8.21
N TYR A 152 18.64 6.43 8.85
CA TYR A 152 19.49 5.37 8.31
C TYR A 152 18.75 4.03 8.31
N SER A 153 18.76 3.35 7.16
CA SER A 153 18.22 2.00 7.00
C SER A 153 19.36 1.00 6.74
N PRO A 154 19.62 0.05 7.66
CA PRO A 154 20.66 -0.96 7.48
C PRO A 154 20.25 -2.07 6.50
N SER A 155 18.95 -2.21 6.23
CA SER A 155 18.42 -3.16 5.27
C SER A 155 16.99 -2.80 4.87
N VAL A 156 16.61 -3.17 3.66
CA VAL A 156 15.22 -3.03 3.19
C VAL A 156 14.28 -3.77 4.14
N GLN A 157 14.65 -4.99 4.55
CA GLN A 157 13.89 -5.85 5.45
C GLN A 157 13.55 -5.15 6.78
N LYS A 158 14.50 -4.42 7.36
CA LYS A 158 14.28 -3.66 8.59
C LYS A 158 13.24 -2.54 8.38
N THR A 159 13.39 -1.75 7.33
CA THR A 159 12.40 -0.71 6.97
C THR A 159 11.01 -1.30 6.73
N LEU A 160 10.92 -2.44 6.02
CA LEU A 160 9.65 -3.13 5.79
C LEU A 160 8.98 -3.54 7.12
N TYR A 161 9.77 -4.12 8.03
CA TYR A 161 9.28 -4.55 9.35
C TYR A 161 8.80 -3.37 10.19
N ASP A 162 9.52 -2.25 10.18
CA ASP A 162 9.14 -1.08 10.96
C ASP A 162 7.86 -0.42 10.43
N ILE A 163 7.64 -0.44 9.11
CA ILE A 163 6.36 -0.04 8.49
C ILE A 163 5.24 -0.95 8.98
N GLN A 164 5.45 -2.27 8.98
CA GLN A 164 4.45 -3.25 9.41
C GLN A 164 4.04 -3.04 10.88
N VAL A 165 5.04 -2.94 11.77
CA VAL A 165 4.80 -2.77 13.21
C VAL A 165 4.04 -1.47 13.47
N LEU A 166 4.47 -0.36 12.87
CA LEU A 166 3.81 0.94 13.07
C LEU A 166 2.40 0.96 12.46
N SER A 167 2.20 0.31 11.31
CA SER A 167 0.90 0.17 10.65
C SER A 167 -0.10 -0.64 11.48
N LEU A 168 0.37 -1.66 12.21
CA LEU A 168 -0.45 -2.47 13.09
C LEU A 168 -0.76 -1.75 14.41
N SER A 169 0.16 -0.91 14.91
CA SER A 169 -0.09 -0.15 16.14
C SER A 169 -1.06 1.01 15.95
N GLN A 170 -1.06 1.66 14.78
CA GLN A 170 -1.89 2.87 14.55
C GLN A 170 -3.26 2.57 13.94
N VAL A 171 -3.47 1.39 13.35
CA VAL A 171 -4.75 1.00 12.75
C VAL A 171 -5.27 -0.27 13.43
N PRO A 172 -5.99 -0.15 14.56
CA PRO A 172 -6.41 -1.29 15.38
C PRO A 172 -7.46 -2.17 14.73
N GLU A 173 -8.15 -1.69 13.69
CA GLU A 173 -9.13 -2.44 12.90
C GLU A 173 -8.50 -3.55 12.03
N LYS A 174 -7.16 -3.68 12.08
CA LYS A 174 -6.38 -4.75 11.44
C LYS A 174 -6.27 -5.98 12.33
N SER A 175 -6.26 -7.15 11.69
CA SER A 175 -6.19 -8.40 12.44
C SER A 175 -4.83 -8.64 13.09
N ARG A 176 -4.81 -8.64 14.43
CA ARG A 176 -3.66 -9.01 15.29
C ARG A 176 -3.07 -10.41 14.97
N LYS A 177 -3.82 -11.26 14.27
CA LYS A 177 -3.42 -12.64 13.91
C LYS A 177 -2.45 -12.80 12.73
N TRP A 178 -2.05 -11.75 11.99
CA TRP A 178 -1.38 -11.98 10.69
C TRP A 178 -0.18 -11.08 10.39
N LYS A 179 1.00 -11.44 10.94
CA LYS A 179 2.30 -10.91 10.50
C LYS A 179 2.64 -11.24 9.03
N ASN A 180 1.93 -12.19 8.40
CA ASN A 180 2.21 -12.70 7.06
C ASN A 180 1.37 -12.08 5.91
N LEU A 181 0.35 -11.26 6.21
CA LEU A 181 -0.57 -10.72 5.19
C LEU A 181 -0.45 -9.23 4.94
N PHE A 182 0.34 -8.48 5.73
CA PHE A 182 0.87 -7.20 5.26
C PHE A 182 1.99 -7.50 4.27
N ASN A 183 1.60 -7.78 3.03
CA ASN A 183 2.54 -8.14 1.98
C ASN A 183 3.16 -6.86 1.42
N LEU A 184 4.16 -6.33 2.13
CA LEU A 184 4.96 -5.22 1.64
C LEU A 184 6.04 -5.81 0.72
N LYS A 185 5.78 -5.79 -0.59
CA LYS A 185 6.80 -6.12 -1.59
C LYS A 185 7.44 -4.83 -2.07
N THR A 186 8.74 -4.76 -1.93
CA THR A 186 9.55 -3.75 -2.60
C THR A 186 10.27 -4.43 -3.75
N GLN A 187 9.95 -4.01 -4.98
CA GLN A 187 10.87 -4.24 -6.08
C GLN A 187 11.96 -3.18 -5.92
N ALA A 188 13.02 -3.53 -5.19
CA ALA A 188 14.24 -2.74 -5.18
C ALA A 188 14.85 -2.85 -6.58
N ALA A 189 14.78 -1.79 -7.36
CA ALA A 189 15.64 -1.67 -8.51
C ALA A 189 17.05 -1.41 -7.96
N ALA A 190 17.87 -2.45 -7.88
CA ALA A 190 19.32 -2.30 -7.76
C ALA A 190 19.87 -1.79 -9.10
N THR A 191 19.34 -0.67 -9.58
CA THR A 191 19.95 0.07 -10.66
C THR A 191 20.88 1.04 -9.97
N VAL A 192 22.19 0.88 -10.20
CA VAL A 192 23.16 1.95 -10.06
C VAL A 192 22.67 3.05 -11.00
N LEU A 193 21.79 3.91 -10.51
CA LEU A 193 21.46 5.16 -11.16
C LEU A 193 22.75 5.99 -11.07
N ARG A 194 23.58 5.90 -12.11
CA ARG A 194 24.65 6.87 -12.39
C ARG A 194 24.00 8.22 -12.74
N PHE A 195 23.32 8.83 -11.78
CA PHE A 195 22.80 10.19 -11.87
C PHE A 195 22.72 10.79 -10.47
N CYS A 196 23.90 11.01 -9.89
CA CYS A 196 24.25 12.24 -9.18
C CYS A 196 25.68 12.59 -9.62
#